data_AF-A0A853C7B5-F1
#
_entry.id   AF-A0A853C7B5-F1
#
_cell.length_a   1.000
_cell.length_b   1.000
_cell.length_c   1.000
_cell.angle_alpha   90.00
_cell.angle_beta   90.00
_cell.angle_gamma   90.00
#
_symmetry.space_group_name_H-M   'P 1'
#
loop_
_entity.id
_entity.type
_entity.pdbx_description
1 polymer ?
#
loop_
_entity_poly.entity_id
_entity_poly.type
_entity_poly.pdbx_seq_one_letter_code
_entity_poly.pdbx_strand_id
1 'polypeptide(L)'
;MLLRVVMDPLPDLADLVWAFEDEPHYAYEEDDLAAGYESDWREQWPYTRVVFVLSRGQRRVSLDLQPGHEQARLLVEDAQGEVADLLLRKVRSIELDRAKGRVVLQIAFAEGLRTDRVFLQLDPQISLGWEPFAFD
;
A
#
# COMPACT_ATOMS: atom_id res chain seq x y z
N MET A 1 -0.43 26.87 9.06
CA MET A 1 0.07 26.00 7.98
C MET A 1 -0.79 24.75 8.02
N LEU A 2 -1.73 24.59 7.10
CA LEU A 2 -2.59 23.40 7.06
C LEU A 2 -1.72 22.26 6.51
N LEU A 3 -1.56 21.17 7.27
CA LEU A 3 -1.03 19.92 6.74
C LEU A 3 -1.94 19.51 5.59
N ARG A 4 -1.44 19.63 4.36
CA ARG A 4 -2.17 19.18 3.18
C ARG A 4 -2.16 17.66 3.23
N VAL A 5 -3.30 17.06 3.54
CA VAL A 5 -3.53 15.63 3.33
C VAL A 5 -3.54 15.43 1.81
N VAL A 6 -2.70 14.52 1.30
CA VAL A 6 -2.46 14.38 -0.15
C VAL A 6 -3.02 13.08 -0.72
N MET A 7 -3.16 12.02 0.10
CA MET A 7 -4.00 10.85 -0.20
C MET A 7 -5.23 10.82 0.70
N ASP A 8 -6.43 10.82 0.13
CA ASP A 8 -7.70 10.76 0.87
C ASP A 8 -8.84 10.22 -0.02
N PRO A 9 -9.56 9.14 0.37
CA PRO A 9 -9.33 8.33 1.58
C PRO A 9 -8.03 7.52 1.54
N LEU A 10 -7.54 7.20 2.73
CA LEU A 10 -6.46 6.25 3.00
C LEU A 10 -6.92 5.38 4.18
N PRO A 11 -6.79 4.04 4.15
CA PRO A 11 -7.16 3.22 5.28
C PRO A 11 -6.26 3.55 6.47
N ASP A 12 -6.80 3.42 7.68
CA ASP A 12 -5.97 3.63 8.84
C ASP A 12 -4.88 2.55 8.96
N LEU A 13 -3.88 2.80 9.81
CA LEU A 13 -2.76 1.89 9.96
C LEU A 13 -3.22 0.51 10.46
N ALA A 14 -4.22 0.45 11.34
CA ALA A 14 -4.71 -0.80 11.90
C ALA A 14 -5.42 -1.67 10.84
N ASP A 15 -6.17 -1.04 9.95
CA ASP A 15 -6.83 -1.68 8.82
C ASP A 15 -5.84 -2.27 7.82
N LEU A 16 -4.72 -1.57 7.58
CA LEU A 16 -3.64 -2.06 6.72
C LEU A 16 -2.85 -3.19 7.40
N VAL A 17 -2.52 -3.06 8.69
CA VAL A 17 -1.90 -4.16 9.48
C VAL A 17 -2.77 -5.40 9.43
N TRP A 18 -4.08 -5.24 9.61
CA TRP A 18 -5.02 -6.36 9.49
C TRP A 18 -5.02 -6.97 8.09
N ALA A 19 -5.02 -6.15 7.04
CA ALA A 19 -5.10 -6.63 5.65
C ALA A 19 -3.81 -7.35 5.19
N PHE A 20 -2.66 -6.91 5.67
CA PHE A 20 -1.35 -7.51 5.37
C PHE A 20 -0.95 -8.62 6.35
N GLU A 21 -1.71 -8.80 7.43
CA GLU A 21 -1.49 -9.82 8.47
C GLU A 21 -0.13 -9.70 9.17
N ASP A 22 0.52 -8.53 9.08
CA ASP A 22 1.84 -8.28 9.65
C ASP A 22 2.04 -6.79 9.95
N GLU A 23 3.00 -6.49 10.83
CA GLU A 23 3.42 -5.12 11.14
C GLU A 23 4.24 -4.55 9.98
N PRO A 24 3.95 -3.33 9.51
CA PRO A 24 4.78 -2.69 8.50
C PRO A 24 6.10 -2.22 9.07
N HIS A 25 7.07 -2.06 8.19
CA HIS A 25 8.36 -1.48 8.50
C HIS A 25 8.40 0.01 8.12
N TYR A 26 8.97 0.83 9.00
CA TYR A 26 9.23 2.25 8.70
C TYR A 26 10.52 2.38 7.89
N ALA A 27 10.42 2.95 6.69
CA ALA A 27 11.48 2.90 5.69
C ALA A 27 12.79 3.62 6.07
N TYR A 28 12.78 4.45 7.11
CA TYR A 28 13.96 5.17 7.60
C TYR A 28 14.37 4.77 9.02
N GLU A 29 13.84 3.65 9.55
CA GLU A 29 14.11 3.20 10.91
C GLU A 29 15.62 3.05 11.18
N GLU A 30 16.35 2.40 10.27
CA GLU A 30 17.80 2.20 10.40
C GLU A 30 18.57 3.52 10.33
N ASP A 31 18.19 4.43 9.43
CA ASP A 31 18.84 5.73 9.25
C ASP A 31 18.61 6.65 10.47
N ASP A 32 17.38 6.70 10.98
CA ASP A 32 17.01 7.49 12.15
C ASP A 32 17.73 6.97 13.41
N LEU A 33 17.78 5.64 13.59
CA LEU A 33 18.57 5.01 14.67
C LEU A 33 20.06 5.34 14.56
N ALA A 34 20.63 5.28 13.35
CA ALA A 34 22.04 5.62 13.13
C ALA A 34 22.35 7.10 13.38
N ALA A 35 21.38 7.99 13.16
CA ALA A 35 21.46 9.42 13.45
C ALA A 35 21.13 9.78 14.90
N GLY A 36 20.68 8.81 15.72
CA GLY A 36 20.29 9.03 17.11
C GLY A 36 18.91 9.69 17.28
N TYR A 37 18.05 9.61 16.26
CA TYR A 37 16.67 10.04 16.34
C TYR A 37 15.79 8.89 16.84
N GLU A 38 15.06 9.14 17.92
CA GLU A 38 13.95 8.28 18.35
C GLU A 38 12.65 8.94 17.86
N SER A 39 11.96 8.25 16.96
CA SER A 39 10.74 8.75 16.30
C SER A 39 9.63 7.72 16.45
N ASP A 40 8.52 8.10 17.09
CA ASP A 40 7.30 7.29 17.00
C ASP A 40 6.62 7.59 15.66
N TRP A 41 7.04 6.84 14.65
CA TRP A 41 6.54 7.01 13.28
C TRP A 41 5.04 6.64 13.17
N ARG A 42 4.51 5.83 14.10
CA ARG A 42 3.09 5.44 14.10
C ARG A 42 2.21 6.63 14.47
N GLU A 43 2.64 7.46 15.43
CA GLU A 43 1.95 8.72 15.75
C GLU A 43 1.99 9.74 14.60
N GLN A 44 2.94 9.59 13.68
CA GLN A 44 3.09 10.46 12.51
C GLN A 44 2.40 9.93 11.25
N TRP A 45 1.78 8.75 11.31
CA TRP A 45 0.94 8.26 10.20
C TRP A 45 -0.19 9.27 9.91
N PRO A 46 -0.49 9.61 8.64
CA PRO A 46 0.02 9.03 7.39
C PRO A 46 1.16 9.83 6.72
N TYR A 47 1.94 10.59 7.47
CA TYR A 47 3.01 11.43 6.92
C TYR A 47 4.37 10.72 6.80
N THR A 48 4.45 9.45 7.22
CA THR A 48 5.64 8.61 7.18
C THR A 48 5.64 7.69 5.96
N ARG A 49 6.82 7.20 5.57
CA ARG A 49 6.97 6.16 4.54
C ARG A 49 7.03 4.79 5.20
N VAL A 50 6.10 3.92 4.85
CA VAL A 50 5.97 2.60 5.47
C VAL A 50 5.84 1.52 4.41
N VAL A 51 6.40 0.35 4.69
CA VAL A 51 6.39 -0.80 3.79
C VAL A 51 5.61 -1.92 4.43
N PHE A 52 4.52 -2.32 3.77
CA PHE A 52 3.74 -3.49 4.11
C PHE A 52 4.19 -4.68 3.27
N VAL A 53 4.13 -5.88 3.83
CA VAL A 53 4.50 -7.13 3.15
C VAL A 53 3.47 -8.20 3.48
N LEU A 54 3.04 -8.96 2.48
CA LEU A 54 2.21 -10.15 2.65
C LEU A 54 2.76 -11.28 1.80
N SER A 55 2.81 -12.48 2.38
CA SER A 55 3.09 -13.71 1.64
C SER A 55 1.89 -14.63 1.69
N ARG A 56 1.41 -15.09 0.54
CA ARG A 56 0.26 -16.01 0.44
C ARG A 56 0.51 -17.06 -0.64
N GLY A 57 0.60 -18.32 -0.22
CA GLY A 57 0.98 -19.42 -1.11
C GLY A 57 2.39 -19.23 -1.67
N GLN A 58 2.53 -19.24 -3.00
CA GLN A 58 3.80 -19.02 -3.70
C GLN A 58 4.05 -17.56 -4.08
N ARG A 59 3.17 -16.63 -3.68
CA ARG A 59 3.29 -15.21 -4.01
C ARG A 59 3.64 -14.38 -2.79
N ARG A 60 4.40 -13.32 -3.03
CA ARG A 60 4.72 -12.26 -2.08
C ARG A 60 4.35 -10.93 -2.71
N VAL A 61 3.79 -10.02 -1.92
CA VAL A 61 3.56 -8.63 -2.31
C VAL A 61 4.17 -7.71 -1.27
N SER A 62 4.80 -6.63 -1.71
CA SER A 62 5.08 -5.48 -0.87
C SER A 62 4.41 -4.23 -1.41
N LEU A 63 3.96 -3.40 -0.48
CA LEU A 63 3.37 -2.10 -0.73
C LEU A 63 4.13 -1.06 0.09
N ASP A 64 4.95 -0.28 -0.57
CA ASP A 64 5.69 0.86 -0.01
C ASP A 64 4.86 2.13 -0.21
N LEU A 65 4.31 2.67 0.87
CA LEU A 65 3.44 3.83 0.87
C LEU A 65 4.14 5.07 1.37
N GLN A 66 3.96 6.16 0.62
CA GLN A 66 4.39 7.49 1.02
C GLN A 66 3.23 8.48 0.83
N PRO A 67 2.24 8.51 1.74
CA PRO A 67 0.99 9.25 1.54
C PRO A 67 1.18 10.75 1.36
N GLY A 68 2.12 11.35 2.12
CA GLY A 68 2.50 12.75 1.99
C GLY A 68 3.07 13.14 0.60
N HIS A 69 3.47 12.16 -0.22
CA HIS A 69 4.04 12.36 -1.54
C HIS A 69 3.18 11.81 -2.69
N GLU A 70 1.94 11.40 -2.41
CA GLU A 70 1.01 10.83 -3.42
C GLU A 70 1.65 9.65 -4.19
N GLN A 71 2.47 8.86 -3.50
CA GLN A 71 3.26 7.77 -4.09
C GLN A 71 3.05 6.44 -3.37
N ALA A 72 3.04 5.39 -4.18
CA ALA A 72 3.10 4.01 -3.73
C ALA A 72 4.02 3.21 -4.66
N ARG A 73 4.71 2.19 -4.15
CA ARG A 73 5.37 1.18 -4.99
C ARG A 73 4.80 -0.19 -4.65
N LEU A 74 4.40 -0.91 -5.69
CA LEU A 74 3.92 -2.28 -5.59
C LEU A 74 4.96 -3.21 -6.19
N LEU A 75 5.45 -4.15 -5.40
CA LEU A 75 6.27 -5.25 -5.88
C LEU A 75 5.50 -6.55 -5.65
N VAL A 76 5.35 -7.35 -6.70
CA VAL A 76 4.76 -8.69 -6.65
C VAL A 76 5.79 -9.69 -7.14
N GLU A 77 6.03 -10.71 -6.34
CA GLU A 77 6.98 -11.78 -6.61
C GLU A 77 6.29 -13.14 -6.51
N ASP A 78 6.81 -14.13 -7.22
CA ASP A 78 6.49 -15.53 -7.05
C ASP A 78 7.75 -16.40 -6.86
N ALA A 79 7.60 -17.73 -6.89
CA ALA A 79 8.71 -18.66 -6.72
C ALA A 79 9.80 -18.54 -7.82
N GLN A 80 9.49 -17.89 -8.94
CA GLN A 80 10.37 -17.68 -10.08
C GLN A 80 11.03 -16.29 -10.05
N GLY A 81 10.57 -15.40 -9.17
CA GLY A 81 11.13 -14.07 -8.96
C GLY A 81 10.10 -12.96 -9.12
N GLU A 82 10.55 -11.79 -9.57
CA GLU A 82 9.69 -10.62 -9.78
C GLU A 82 8.68 -10.85 -10.91
N VAL A 83 7.40 -10.66 -10.58
CA VAL A 83 6.27 -10.69 -11.53
C VAL A 83 5.93 -9.28 -11.99
N ALA A 84 5.96 -8.31 -11.07
CA ALA A 84 5.70 -6.91 -11.36
C ALA A 84 6.34 -5.99 -10.32
N ASP A 85 6.91 -4.89 -10.78
CA ASP A 85 7.37 -3.76 -9.97
C ASP A 85 6.80 -2.45 -10.53
N LEU A 86 5.86 -1.86 -9.81
CA LEU A 86 5.12 -0.68 -10.24
C LEU A 86 5.36 0.49 -9.30
N LEU A 87 6.01 1.53 -9.80
CA LEU A 87 6.01 2.84 -9.14
C LEU A 87 4.77 3.63 -9.54
N LEU A 88 3.88 3.83 -8.58
CA LEU A 88 2.63 4.57 -8.71
C LEU A 88 2.83 6.01 -8.24
N ARG A 89 2.48 6.98 -9.08
CA ARG A 89 2.58 8.43 -8.79
C ARG A 89 1.22 9.09 -8.95
N LYS A 90 1.00 10.20 -8.24
CA LYS A 90 -0.28 10.92 -8.21
C LYS A 90 -1.42 10.02 -7.73
N VAL A 91 -1.12 9.14 -6.78
CA VAL A 91 -2.12 8.34 -6.08
C VAL A 91 -2.96 9.30 -5.25
N ARG A 92 -4.25 9.34 -5.55
CA ARG A 92 -5.23 10.22 -4.90
C ARG A 92 -5.84 9.56 -3.67
N SER A 93 -6.16 8.27 -3.77
CA SER A 93 -6.76 7.54 -2.66
C SER A 93 -6.40 6.06 -2.70
N ILE A 94 -6.47 5.44 -1.53
CA ILE A 94 -6.45 4.01 -1.37
C ILE A 94 -7.68 3.65 -0.54
N GLU A 95 -8.46 2.70 -1.03
CA GLU A 95 -9.65 2.20 -0.34
C GLU A 95 -9.48 0.71 -0.09
N LEU A 96 -9.84 0.26 1.11
CA LEU A 96 -9.83 -1.14 1.47
C LEU A 96 -11.26 -1.71 1.39
N ASP A 97 -11.47 -2.63 0.46
CA ASP A 97 -12.72 -3.37 0.32
C ASP A 97 -12.58 -4.76 0.95
N ARG A 98 -13.60 -5.12 1.74
CA ARG A 98 -13.72 -6.39 2.49
C ARG A 98 -15.05 -7.07 2.16
N ALA A 99 -15.38 -7.19 0.88
CA ALA A 99 -16.61 -7.81 0.44
C ALA A 99 -16.43 -9.29 0.08
N LYS A 100 -17.44 -10.11 0.37
CA LYS A 100 -17.58 -11.48 -0.14
C LYS A 100 -16.34 -12.39 0.05
N GLY A 101 -15.69 -12.29 1.22
CA GLY A 101 -14.52 -13.13 1.54
C GLY A 101 -13.25 -12.77 0.75
N ARG A 102 -13.15 -11.51 0.30
CA ARG A 102 -11.95 -10.97 -0.35
C ARG A 102 -11.47 -9.74 0.40
N VAL A 103 -10.17 -9.50 0.27
CA VAL A 103 -9.50 -8.31 0.78
C VAL A 103 -8.83 -7.64 -0.42
N VAL A 104 -9.30 -6.45 -0.79
CA VAL A 104 -8.83 -5.74 -2.00
C VAL A 104 -8.49 -4.28 -1.65
N LEU A 105 -7.29 -3.85 -2.02
CA LEU A 105 -6.92 -2.45 -2.06
C LEU A 105 -7.23 -1.87 -3.44
N GLN A 106 -8.04 -0.82 -3.47
CA GLN A 106 -8.33 -0.04 -4.67
C GLN A 106 -7.50 1.24 -4.62
N ILE A 107 -6.58 1.39 -5.57
CA ILE A 107 -5.67 2.54 -5.64
C ILE A 107 -6.14 3.43 -6.77
N ALA A 108 -6.67 4.60 -6.45
CA ALA A 108 -7.15 5.56 -7.44
C ALA A 108 -6.12 6.68 -7.66
N PHE A 109 -6.06 7.18 -8.89
CA PHE A 109 -5.16 8.26 -9.25
C PHE A 109 -5.89 9.59 -9.40
N ALA A 110 -5.14 10.69 -9.44
CA ALA A 110 -5.70 12.02 -9.73
C ALA A 110 -6.44 12.05 -11.09
N GLU A 111 -7.46 12.90 -11.20
CA GLU A 111 -8.28 13.02 -12.41
C GLU A 111 -7.46 13.42 -13.65
N GLY A 112 -7.92 12.98 -14.83
CA GLY A 112 -7.29 13.29 -16.12
C GLY A 112 -6.14 12.36 -16.52
N LEU A 113 -5.93 11.26 -15.80
CA LEU A 113 -5.01 10.19 -16.18
C LEU A 113 -5.72 9.13 -17.03
N ARG A 114 -4.95 8.36 -17.83
CA ARG A 114 -5.50 7.32 -18.73
C ARG A 114 -5.98 6.07 -18.00
N THR A 115 -5.64 5.95 -16.72
CA THR A 115 -5.96 4.82 -15.87
C THR A 115 -6.52 5.38 -14.58
N ASP A 116 -7.73 4.96 -14.25
CA ASP A 116 -8.45 5.56 -13.14
C ASP A 116 -8.08 4.85 -11.83
N ARG A 117 -7.80 3.54 -11.90
CA ARG A 117 -7.53 2.68 -10.73
C ARG A 117 -6.61 1.50 -11.02
N VAL A 118 -5.95 1.02 -9.97
CA VAL A 118 -5.29 -0.28 -9.86
C VAL A 118 -5.89 -1.04 -8.68
N PHE A 119 -6.07 -2.34 -8.82
CA PHE A 119 -6.65 -3.22 -7.80
C PHE A 119 -5.60 -4.24 -7.36
N LEU A 120 -5.32 -4.28 -6.07
CA LEU A 120 -4.49 -5.30 -5.43
C LEU A 120 -5.37 -6.16 -4.53
N GLN A 121 -5.63 -7.39 -4.94
CA GLN A 121 -6.27 -8.39 -4.07
C GLN A 121 -5.19 -9.04 -3.21
N LEU A 122 -5.42 -9.10 -1.90
CA LEU A 122 -4.56 -9.72 -0.90
C LEU A 122 -5.04 -11.12 -0.50
N ASP A 123 -6.36 -11.36 -0.55
CA ASP A 123 -7.03 -12.61 -0.14
C ASP A 123 -8.21 -12.92 -1.10
N PRO A 124 -8.47 -14.20 -1.47
CA PRO A 124 -7.81 -15.45 -1.08
C PRO A 124 -6.45 -15.72 -1.72
N GLN A 125 -6.07 -14.88 -2.69
CA GLN A 125 -4.81 -14.99 -3.42
C GLN A 125 -4.33 -13.59 -3.80
N ILE A 126 -3.01 -13.40 -3.78
CA ILE A 126 -2.37 -12.17 -4.22
C ILE A 126 -2.55 -12.03 -5.73
N SER A 127 -3.24 -10.98 -6.17
CA SER A 127 -3.47 -10.67 -7.58
C SER A 127 -3.48 -9.17 -7.83
N LEU A 128 -2.97 -8.75 -8.99
CA LEU A 128 -2.90 -7.35 -9.39
C LEU A 128 -3.63 -7.15 -10.72
N GLY A 129 -4.42 -6.09 -10.84
CA GLY A 129 -5.19 -5.80 -12.05
C GLY A 129 -5.59 -4.34 -12.21
N TRP A 130 -6.12 -4.01 -13.39
CA TRP A 130 -6.64 -2.68 -13.75
C TRP A 130 -8.15 -2.63 -13.84
N GLU A 131 -8.81 -3.77 -13.65
CA GLU A 131 -10.26 -3.91 -13.60
C GLU A 131 -10.66 -4.48 -12.24
N PRO A 132 -11.87 -4.19 -11.75
CA PRO A 132 -12.38 -4.81 -10.54
C PRO A 132 -12.37 -6.33 -10.68
N PHE A 133 -11.90 -7.04 -9.65
CA PHE A 133 -11.99 -8.49 -9.63
C PHE A 133 -13.47 -8.92 -9.60
N ALA A 134 -13.86 -9.79 -10.54
CA ALA A 134 -15.27 -10.17 -10.73
C ALA A 134 -15.89 -10.71 -9.43
N PHE A 135 -17.02 -10.14 -9.03
CA PHE A 135 -17.76 -10.56 -7.85
C PHE A 135 -18.64 -11.78 -8.17
N ASP A 136 -18.07 -12.99 -8.17
CA ASP A 136 -18.88 -14.21 -8.07
C ASP A 136 -19.86 -14.14 -6.86
#